data_AF-A0A0L0FNA5-F1
#
_entry.id   AF-A0A0L0FNA5-F1
#
_cell.length_a   1.000
_cell.length_b   1.000
_cell.length_c   1.000
_cell.angle_alpha   90.00
_cell.angle_beta   90.00
_cell.angle_gamma   90.00
#
_symmetry.space_group_name_H-M   'P 1'
#
loop_
_entity.id
_entity.type
_entity.pdbx_description
1 polymer ?
#
loop_
_entity_poly.entity_id
_entity_poly.type
_entity_poly.pdbx_seq_one_letter_code
_entity_poly.pdbx_strand_id
1 'polypeptide(L)'
;MTTRTATTSVSELLPVNAVSIARRMISAQAMRQRMHDLTCYVKETYYLEIPHYVEYEYDVDEHRACRGTKGKHDNDEDYYKLVKLSGSDCRKECGLNPWCTGYEAGTNNRCELWSQFIGDNLPKNSGLTCYTKQKYFD
;
A
#
# COMPACT_ATOMS: atom_id res chain seq x y z
N MET A 1 -53.77 -57.48 36.80
CA MET A 1 -53.17 -56.18 36.45
C MET A 1 -51.66 -56.35 36.53
N THR A 2 -50.79 -56.16 35.54
CA THR A 2 -50.87 -55.85 34.11
C THR A 2 -49.47 -56.22 33.56
N THR A 3 -49.41 -56.96 32.44
CA THR A 3 -48.32 -57.08 31.42
C THR A 3 -46.87 -57.39 31.86
N ARG A 4 -46.24 -58.52 31.45
CA ARG A 4 -45.58 -58.81 30.13
C ARG A 4 -44.56 -57.72 29.74
N THR A 5 -43.32 -57.94 29.28
CA THR A 5 -42.53 -59.10 28.81
C THR A 5 -41.11 -58.60 28.51
N ALA A 6 -40.09 -59.47 28.73
CA ALA A 6 -38.89 -59.76 27.91
C ALA A 6 -38.00 -58.58 27.41
N THR A 7 -36.67 -58.69 27.23
CA THR A 7 -35.90 -59.72 26.53
C THR A 7 -34.40 -59.38 26.66
N THR A 8 -33.55 -60.41 26.90
CA THR A 8 -32.22 -60.71 26.28
C THR A 8 -31.10 -59.62 26.24
N SER A 9 -29.79 -59.89 26.25
CA SER A 9 -28.99 -61.12 26.09
C SER A 9 -27.52 -60.86 26.48
N VAL A 10 -26.91 -61.85 27.14
CA VAL A 10 -25.53 -62.39 27.08
C VAL A 10 -24.28 -61.53 26.83
N SER A 11 -23.27 -61.87 27.67
CA SER A 11 -21.84 -62.10 27.36
C SER A 11 -20.97 -60.87 27.07
N GLU A 12 -19.69 -60.78 27.41
CA GLU A 12 -18.67 -61.53 28.18
C GLU A 12 -17.36 -60.74 27.92
N LEU A 13 -16.26 -61.06 28.63
CA LEU A 13 -14.86 -60.82 28.25
C LEU A 13 -14.15 -59.51 28.69
N LEU A 14 -13.43 -59.67 29.82
CA LEU A 14 -11.99 -59.47 30.08
C LEU A 14 -11.20 -58.28 29.46
N PRO A 15 -10.32 -57.61 30.25
CA PRO A 15 -9.41 -56.57 29.79
C PRO A 15 -8.15 -57.18 29.16
N VAL A 16 -7.84 -56.76 27.93
CA VAL A 16 -6.69 -57.24 27.17
C VAL A 16 -5.58 -56.19 27.18
N ASN A 17 -4.43 -56.54 27.76
CA ASN A 17 -3.15 -55.89 27.48
C ASN A 17 -2.91 -55.91 25.95
N ALA A 18 -2.75 -54.75 25.33
CA ALA A 18 -2.32 -54.65 23.94
C ALA A 18 -1.16 -53.64 23.83
N VAL A 19 0.02 -54.09 24.29
CA VAL A 19 1.29 -53.51 23.84
C VAL A 19 1.51 -54.01 22.42
N SER A 20 1.29 -53.15 21.42
CA SER A 20 2.30 -52.74 20.42
C SER A 20 1.68 -52.40 19.06
N ILE A 21 2.09 -51.23 18.57
CA ILE A 21 2.09 -50.74 17.17
C ILE A 21 0.75 -50.29 16.58
N ALA A 22 0.38 -49.03 16.86
CA ALA A 22 -0.29 -48.20 15.87
C ALA A 22 0.36 -46.81 15.81
N ARG A 23 0.92 -46.54 14.63
CA ARG A 23 1.61 -45.34 14.16
C ARG A 23 0.86 -44.03 14.47
N ARG A 24 1.66 -43.02 14.81
CA ARG A 24 1.58 -41.61 14.36
C ARG A 24 0.17 -41.01 14.30
N MET A 25 -0.29 -40.48 15.43
CA MET A 25 -1.03 -39.23 15.42
C MET A 25 -0.31 -38.27 16.35
N ILE A 26 0.53 -37.40 15.78
CA ILE A 26 0.92 -36.19 16.48
C ILE A 26 -0.37 -35.38 16.58
N SER A 27 -1.05 -35.50 17.72
CA SER A 27 -2.28 -34.76 18.02
C SER A 27 -2.07 -33.28 17.67
N ALA A 28 -3.10 -32.65 17.09
CA ALA A 28 -3.12 -31.21 16.84
C ALA A 28 -2.83 -30.38 18.12
N GLN A 29 -3.00 -30.98 19.30
CA GLN A 29 -2.61 -30.37 20.58
C GLN A 29 -1.09 -30.23 20.76
N ALA A 30 -0.29 -31.20 20.28
CA ALA A 30 1.17 -31.14 20.35
C ALA A 30 1.76 -30.12 19.34
N MET A 31 1.06 -29.87 18.22
CA MET A 31 1.41 -28.78 17.30
C MET A 31 1.03 -27.40 17.84
N ARG A 32 -0.08 -27.27 18.59
CA ARG A 32 -0.43 -26.01 19.26
C ARG A 32 0.63 -25.59 20.28
N GLN A 33 1.13 -26.50 21.10
CA GLN A 33 2.12 -26.14 22.13
C GLN A 33 3.48 -25.70 21.55
N ARG A 34 3.85 -26.09 20.32
CA ARG A 34 5.03 -25.54 19.62
C ARG A 34 4.77 -24.18 18.94
N MET A 35 3.53 -23.87 18.61
CA MET A 35 3.17 -22.57 18.02
C MET A 35 3.04 -21.45 19.07
N HIS A 36 2.82 -21.78 20.34
CA HIS A 36 2.77 -20.81 21.43
C HIS A 36 4.15 -20.30 21.87
N ASP A 37 5.24 -20.98 21.51
CA ASP A 37 6.60 -20.55 21.86
C ASP A 37 7.20 -19.59 20.80
N LEU A 38 6.71 -19.67 19.56
CA LEU A 38 7.06 -18.75 18.49
C LEU A 38 6.32 -17.41 18.57
N THR A 39 5.22 -17.32 19.33
CA THR A 39 4.52 -16.05 19.55
C THR A 39 5.26 -15.10 20.50
N CYS A 40 6.25 -15.59 21.25
CA CYS A 40 7.10 -14.74 22.10
C CYS A 40 8.31 -14.16 21.36
N TYR A 41 8.68 -14.72 20.20
CA TYR A 41 9.89 -14.32 19.46
C TYR A 41 9.60 -13.46 18.22
N VAL A 42 8.46 -12.77 18.19
CA VAL A 42 8.15 -11.78 17.13
C VAL A 42 7.63 -10.50 17.76
N LYS A 43 8.44 -9.89 18.63
CA LYS A 43 8.38 -8.47 18.93
C LYS A 43 9.79 -7.95 18.71
N GLU A 44 10.09 -7.50 17.48
CA GLU A 44 11.06 -6.42 17.18
C GLU A 44 11.68 -6.46 15.77
N THR A 45 11.38 -7.43 14.89
CA THR A 45 12.12 -7.50 13.62
C THR A 45 11.30 -7.91 12.40
N TYR A 46 10.23 -7.20 12.02
CA TYR A 46 9.76 -7.21 10.61
C TYR A 46 8.65 -6.18 10.28
N TYR A 47 8.82 -4.93 10.64
CA TYR A 47 8.42 -3.86 9.73
C TYR A 47 9.72 -3.16 9.37
N LEU A 48 10.34 -3.57 8.26
CA LEU A 48 11.11 -2.60 7.49
C LEU A 48 10.19 -1.40 7.37
N GLU A 49 10.61 -0.25 7.89
CA GLU A 49 9.94 1.02 7.66
C GLU A 49 9.67 1.07 6.15
N ILE A 50 8.44 0.78 5.74
CA ILE A 50 8.02 0.97 4.36
C ILE A 50 8.33 2.45 4.17
N PRO A 51 9.25 2.83 3.25
CA PRO A 51 9.49 4.25 3.02
C PRO A 51 8.11 4.81 2.74
N HIS A 52 7.66 5.66 3.66
CA HIS A 52 6.30 6.17 3.71
C HIS A 52 5.99 6.55 2.26
N TYR A 53 5.05 5.86 1.60
CA TYR A 53 4.63 6.29 0.28
C TYR A 53 3.93 7.61 0.54
N VAL A 54 4.68 8.70 0.50
CA VAL A 54 4.15 10.05 0.73
C VAL A 54 3.37 10.35 -0.54
N GLU A 55 2.09 10.00 -0.52
CA GLU A 55 1.18 10.42 -1.55
C GLU A 55 1.00 11.92 -1.41
N TYR A 56 1.71 12.69 -2.23
CA TYR A 56 1.55 14.14 -2.22
C TYR A 56 0.19 14.55 -2.75
N GLU A 57 -0.42 15.52 -2.06
CA GLU A 57 -1.54 16.29 -2.55
C GLU A 57 -1.04 17.43 -3.46
N TYR A 58 -1.85 17.78 -4.46
CA TYR A 58 -1.52 18.81 -5.43
C TYR A 58 -2.69 19.77 -5.56
N ASP A 59 -2.38 21.07 -5.56
CA ASP A 59 -3.30 22.09 -6.04
C ASP A 59 -3.37 22.02 -7.56
N VAL A 60 -4.57 21.94 -8.11
CA VAL A 60 -4.81 21.67 -9.54
C VAL A 60 -5.42 22.88 -10.22
N ASP A 61 -4.74 23.37 -11.25
CA ASP A 61 -5.12 24.53 -12.04
C ASP A 61 -5.31 24.11 -13.51
N GLU A 62 -6.53 23.70 -13.85
CA GLU A 62 -6.88 23.26 -15.21
C GLU A 62 -6.88 24.39 -16.23
N HIS A 63 -6.43 24.08 -17.46
CA HIS A 63 -6.28 25.06 -18.54
C HIS A 63 -5.32 26.20 -18.18
N ARG A 64 -4.32 25.92 -17.35
CA ARG A 64 -3.30 26.87 -16.93
C ARG A 64 -1.91 26.26 -17.03
N ALA A 65 -0.96 27.09 -17.39
CA ALA A 65 0.46 26.77 -17.40
C ALA A 65 1.11 27.25 -16.10
N CYS A 66 2.03 26.46 -15.56
CA CYS A 66 2.75 26.77 -14.32
C CYS A 66 3.71 27.94 -14.52
N ARG A 67 3.87 28.78 -13.49
CA ARG A 67 4.80 29.90 -13.48
C ARG A 67 5.59 29.94 -12.20
N GLY A 68 6.82 30.43 -12.31
CA GLY A 68 7.69 30.62 -11.16
C GLY A 68 7.21 31.74 -10.24
N THR A 69 8.00 32.02 -9.22
CA THR A 69 7.65 32.95 -8.14
C THR A 69 7.76 34.42 -8.51
N LYS A 70 8.30 34.76 -9.69
CA LYS A 70 8.40 36.15 -10.17
C LYS A 70 7.15 36.62 -10.94
N GLY A 71 6.06 35.85 -10.87
CA GLY A 71 4.72 36.19 -11.38
C GLY A 71 4.35 35.52 -12.70
N LYS A 72 3.20 35.90 -13.27
CA LYS A 72 2.54 35.28 -14.45
C LYS A 72 3.39 35.07 -15.72
N HIS A 73 4.51 35.77 -15.84
CA HIS A 73 5.41 35.69 -16.98
C HIS A 73 6.74 35.01 -16.66
N ASP A 74 6.91 34.49 -15.44
CA ASP A 74 8.10 33.76 -15.03
C ASP A 74 8.04 32.32 -15.55
N ASN A 75 8.61 32.10 -16.73
CA ASN A 75 8.57 30.83 -17.47
C ASN A 75 9.97 30.35 -17.90
N ASP A 76 10.97 30.66 -17.08
CA ASP A 76 12.36 30.26 -17.33
C ASP A 76 12.47 28.73 -17.47
N GLU A 77 13.20 28.30 -18.50
CA GLU A 77 13.38 26.90 -18.85
C GLU A 77 14.18 26.14 -17.79
N ASP A 78 15.04 26.84 -17.06
CA ASP A 78 15.91 26.27 -16.02
C ASP A 78 15.12 25.82 -14.77
N TYR A 79 13.85 26.20 -14.65
CA TYR A 79 13.01 25.88 -13.50
C TYR A 79 12.41 24.48 -13.56
N TYR A 80 12.43 23.84 -14.72
CA TYR A 80 11.78 22.55 -14.91
C TYR A 80 12.53 21.67 -15.89
N LYS A 81 12.34 20.36 -15.72
CA LYS A 81 12.78 19.37 -16.70
C LYS A 81 11.63 18.99 -17.60
N LEU A 82 11.75 19.28 -18.90
CA LEU A 82 10.79 18.83 -19.90
C LEU A 82 11.03 17.35 -20.26
N VAL A 83 10.02 16.51 -20.07
CA VAL A 83 10.04 15.07 -20.35
C VAL A 83 8.78 14.63 -21.11
N LYS A 84 8.86 13.46 -21.78
CA LYS A 84 7.72 12.86 -22.46
C LYS A 84 7.04 11.80 -21.58
N LEU A 85 6.06 12.19 -20.79
CA LEU A 85 5.29 11.33 -19.88
C LEU A 85 3.79 11.65 -19.97
N SER A 86 2.95 10.64 -19.77
CA SER A 86 1.52 10.86 -19.56
C SER A 86 1.30 11.70 -18.29
N GLY A 87 0.13 12.33 -18.12
CA GLY A 87 -0.14 13.11 -16.90
C GLY A 87 -0.04 12.28 -15.61
N SER A 88 -0.46 11.01 -15.65
CA SER A 88 -0.37 10.10 -14.51
C SER A 88 1.08 9.68 -14.23
N ASP A 89 1.90 9.47 -15.26
CA ASP A 89 3.31 9.15 -15.08
C ASP A 89 4.12 10.39 -14.68
N CYS A 90 3.74 11.59 -15.13
CA CYS A 90 4.30 12.86 -14.69
C CYS A 90 4.09 13.06 -13.18
N ARG A 91 2.88 12.76 -12.67
CA ARG A 91 2.58 12.77 -11.23
C ARG A 91 3.46 11.79 -10.45
N LYS A 92 3.58 10.55 -10.93
CA LYS A 92 4.42 9.53 -10.29
C LYS A 92 5.88 9.98 -10.25
N GLU A 93 6.40 10.46 -11.37
CA GLU A 93 7.78 10.92 -11.47
C GLU A 93 8.04 12.10 -10.51
N CYS A 94 7.13 13.07 -10.41
CA CYS A 94 7.25 14.15 -9.43
C CYS A 94 7.16 13.66 -7.97
N GLY A 95 6.35 12.63 -7.71
CA GLY A 95 6.26 12.01 -6.38
C GLY A 95 7.53 11.25 -5.98
N LEU A 96 8.19 10.58 -6.94
CA LEU A 96 9.43 9.84 -6.70
C LEU A 96 10.65 10.75 -6.48
N ASN A 97 10.57 12.01 -6.89
CA ASN A 97 11.67 12.95 -6.88
C ASN A 97 11.47 14.01 -5.78
N PRO A 98 12.26 13.99 -4.67
CA PRO A 98 12.11 14.96 -3.58
C PRO A 98 12.33 16.42 -4.00
N TRP A 99 13.12 16.65 -5.05
CA TRP A 99 13.37 17.98 -5.62
C TRP A 99 12.17 18.53 -6.41
N CYS A 100 11.21 17.68 -6.80
CA CYS A 100 10.06 18.12 -7.57
C CYS A 100 9.07 18.86 -6.67
N THR A 101 8.81 20.12 -7.01
CA THR A 101 7.90 21.04 -6.32
C THR A 101 6.50 21.08 -6.94
N GLY A 102 6.32 20.41 -8.09
CA GLY A 102 5.09 20.38 -8.85
C GLY A 102 5.35 19.97 -10.30
N TYR A 103 4.30 19.88 -11.10
CA TYR A 103 4.44 19.54 -12.50
C TYR A 103 3.38 20.20 -13.38
N GLU A 104 3.72 20.43 -14.65
CA GLU A 104 2.76 20.82 -15.68
C GLU A 104 2.53 19.63 -16.62
N ALA A 105 1.28 19.22 -16.79
CA ALA A 105 0.91 18.20 -17.77
C ALA A 105 0.20 18.84 -18.96
N GLY A 106 0.57 18.41 -20.17
CA GLY A 106 -0.03 18.85 -21.41
C GLY A 106 -0.37 17.70 -22.35
N THR A 107 -0.94 18.08 -23.50
CA THR A 107 -1.23 17.14 -24.59
C THR A 107 0.06 16.49 -25.14
N ASN A 108 -0.08 15.36 -25.83
CA ASN A 108 1.03 14.61 -26.43
C ASN A 108 2.13 14.17 -25.45
N ASN A 109 1.74 13.85 -24.21
CA ASN A 109 2.64 13.44 -23.15
C ASN A 109 3.69 14.51 -22.81
N ARG A 110 3.38 15.80 -22.96
CA ARG A 110 4.27 16.87 -22.55
C ARG A 110 4.18 17.02 -21.03
N CYS A 111 5.31 16.84 -20.33
CA CYS A 111 5.39 16.94 -18.88
C CYS A 111 6.57 17.85 -18.49
N GLU A 112 6.32 18.91 -17.73
CA GLU A 112 7.36 19.69 -17.08
C GLU A 112 7.42 19.30 -15.61
N LEU A 113 8.57 18.82 -15.14
CA LEU A 113 8.81 18.54 -13.72
C LEU A 113 9.52 19.74 -13.10
N TRP A 114 8.83 20.49 -12.26
CA TRP A 114 9.34 21.74 -11.69
C TRP A 114 10.28 21.45 -10.52
N SER A 115 11.48 22.04 -10.57
CA SER A 115 12.49 21.99 -9.51
C SER A 115 12.50 23.27 -8.66
N GLN A 116 12.03 24.38 -9.23
CA GLN A 116 11.78 25.63 -8.51
C GLN A 116 10.33 25.70 -8.04
N PHE A 117 10.03 26.47 -6.99
CA PHE A 117 8.66 26.65 -6.54
C PHE A 117 7.80 27.29 -7.62
N ILE A 118 6.64 26.69 -7.87
CA ILE A 118 5.57 27.29 -8.65
C ILE A 118 4.91 28.33 -7.75
N GLY A 119 4.82 29.57 -8.22
CA GLY A 119 4.26 30.69 -7.46
C GLY A 119 3.06 31.36 -8.13
N ASP A 120 2.82 31.06 -9.41
CA ASP A 120 1.71 31.61 -10.17
C ASP A 120 1.34 30.64 -11.30
N ASN A 121 0.31 30.98 -12.06
CA ASN A 121 -0.14 30.22 -13.20
C ASN A 121 -0.77 31.15 -14.26
N LEU A 122 -0.71 30.76 -15.53
CA LEU A 122 -1.21 31.57 -16.64
C LEU A 122 -2.25 30.78 -17.45
N PRO A 123 -3.46 31.31 -17.73
CA PRO A 123 -4.45 30.65 -18.57
C PRO A 123 -3.89 30.28 -19.95
N LYS A 124 -4.20 29.07 -20.43
CA LYS A 124 -3.79 28.56 -21.73
C LYS A 124 -4.86 27.67 -22.35
N ASN A 125 -5.19 27.96 -23.61
CA ASN A 125 -6.13 27.15 -24.41
C ASN A 125 -5.52 25.84 -24.94
N SER A 126 -4.30 25.50 -24.54
CA SER A 126 -3.54 24.34 -25.06
C SER A 126 -3.75 23.05 -24.28
N GLY A 127 -4.74 23.00 -23.38
CA GLY A 127 -5.00 21.82 -22.53
C GLY A 127 -3.86 21.51 -21.58
N LEU A 128 -3.23 22.56 -21.04
CA LEU A 128 -2.24 22.43 -19.97
C LEU A 128 -2.94 22.44 -18.62
N THR A 129 -2.43 21.66 -17.68
CA THR A 129 -2.86 21.69 -16.28
C THR A 129 -1.63 21.82 -15.41
N CYS A 130 -1.66 22.80 -14.51
CA CYS A 130 -0.61 23.01 -13.53
C CYS A 130 -0.95 22.29 -12.23
N TYR A 131 0.02 21.58 -11.66
CA TYR A 131 -0.10 20.83 -10.41
C TYR A 131 0.97 21.29 -9.43
N THR A 132 0.59 22.07 -8.42
CA THR A 132 1.52 22.55 -7.41
C THR A 132 1.53 21.59 -6.23
N LYS A 133 2.71 21.06 -5.86
CA LYS A 133 2.82 20.12 -4.75
C LYS A 133 2.58 20.86 -3.45
N GLN A 134 1.58 20.44 -2.68
CA GLN A 134 1.35 21.02 -1.36
C GLN A 134 2.52 20.63 -0.45
N LYS A 135 3.07 21.59 0.28
CA LYS A 135 3.90 21.27 1.43
C LYS A 135 2.95 20.89 2.56
N TYR A 136 3.10 19.69 3.12
CA TYR A 136 2.50 19.39 4.41
C TYR A 136 3.03 20.44 5.39
N PHE A 137 2.15 21.34 5.83
CA PHE A 137 2.41 22.19 6.98
C PHE A 137 2.17 21.31 8.20
N ASP A 138 3.25 20.79 8.79
CA ASP A 138 3.22 20.24 10.14
C ASP A 138 2.92 21.36 11.16
#